data_AF-A0A6H9HFU5-F1
#
_entry.id   AF-A0A6H9HFU5-F1
#
_cell.length_a   1.000
_cell.length_b   1.000
_cell.length_c   1.000
_cell.angle_alpha   90.00
_cell.angle_beta   90.00
_cell.angle_gamma   90.00
#
_symmetry.space_group_name_H-M   'P 1'
#
loop_
_entity.id
_entity.type
_entity.pdbx_description
1 polymer ?
#
loop_
_entity_poly.entity_id
_entity_poly.type
_entity_poly.pdbx_seq_one_letter_code
_entity_poly.pdbx_strand_id
1 'polypeptide(L)'
;MAQKKQKPLSASEKISLTMKAKHREQIAAIAEEADRNLQLKPTETWRTLTEEHKETVLFRCYGGDSVKQVCNELGISPGLINMAAYRDPEGFGKELALAREHGAHTQADSLLDIPFRTDMSDASKKLLFEGIKFLVSRRSRDTYTEHLKVDQNVTVQPVAMPDWSFGQVIDVTPGEDDPDKAE
;
A
#
# COMPACT_ATOMS: atom_id res chain seq x y z
N MET A 1 -11.43 47.03 68.03
CA MET A 1 -11.13 46.52 66.67
C MET A 1 -11.34 47.65 65.66
N ALA A 2 -10.27 48.23 65.12
CA ALA A 2 -10.37 49.36 64.20
C ALA A 2 -10.45 48.85 62.75
N GLN A 3 -11.60 49.04 62.10
CA GLN A 3 -11.75 48.81 60.66
C GLN A 3 -10.95 49.86 59.89
N LYS A 4 -9.86 49.44 59.21
CA LYS A 4 -9.14 50.27 58.25
C LYS A 4 -10.09 50.62 57.10
N LYS A 5 -10.56 51.87 57.03
CA LYS A 5 -11.29 52.41 55.87
C LYS A 5 -10.33 52.42 54.66
N GLN A 6 -10.62 51.59 53.66
CA GLN A 6 -9.88 51.60 52.41
C GLN A 6 -10.12 52.93 51.67
N LYS A 7 -9.04 53.58 51.21
CA LYS A 7 -9.14 54.81 50.41
C LYS A 7 -9.85 54.50 49.08
N PRO A 8 -10.80 55.33 48.63
CA PRO A 8 -11.44 55.14 47.33
C PRO A 8 -10.41 55.35 46.22
N LEU A 9 -10.25 54.34 45.36
CA LEU A 9 -9.37 54.38 44.19
C LEU A 9 -9.77 55.52 43.25
N SER A 10 -8.77 56.23 42.73
CA SER A 10 -8.96 57.28 41.73
C SER A 10 -9.43 56.70 40.40
N ALA A 11 -10.06 57.54 39.56
CA ALA A 11 -10.58 57.10 38.26
C ALA A 11 -9.48 56.49 37.36
N SER A 12 -8.26 57.05 37.40
CA SER A 12 -7.10 56.53 36.66
C SER A 12 -6.66 55.14 37.15
N GLU A 13 -6.64 54.91 38.46
CA GLU A 13 -6.28 53.60 39.02
C GLU A 13 -7.30 52.52 38.67
N LYS A 14 -8.59 52.85 38.65
CA LYS A 14 -9.67 51.93 38.21
C LYS A 14 -9.54 51.54 36.74
N ILE A 15 -9.19 52.49 35.87
CA ILE A 15 -8.93 52.21 34.44
C ILE A 15 -7.69 51.33 34.28
N SER A 16 -6.62 51.57 35.04
CA SER A 16 -5.42 50.74 35.00
C SER A 16 -5.67 49.29 35.47
N LEU A 17 -6.52 49.12 36.48
CA LEU A 17 -6.88 47.81 37.04
C LEU A 17 -7.75 47.01 36.07
N THR A 18 -8.71 47.66 35.40
CA THR A 18 -9.56 47.02 34.39
C THR A 18 -8.77 46.63 33.15
N MET A 19 -7.81 47.44 32.70
CA MET A 19 -6.89 47.09 31.62
C MET A 19 -6.00 45.89 31.99
N LYS A 20 -5.45 45.87 33.21
CA LYS A 20 -4.66 44.72 33.70
C LYS A 20 -5.49 43.44 33.85
N ALA A 21 -6.76 43.56 34.25
CA ALA A 21 -7.67 42.43 34.33
C ALA A 21 -7.99 41.86 32.93
N LYS A 22 -8.35 42.72 31.97
CA LYS A 22 -8.57 42.30 30.58
C LYS A 22 -7.33 41.64 29.95
N HIS A 23 -6.14 42.17 30.23
CA HIS A 23 -4.91 41.58 29.71
C HIS A 23 -4.63 40.20 30.32
N ARG A 24 -4.93 39.99 31.60
CA ARG A 24 -4.85 38.65 32.23
C ARG A 24 -5.84 37.66 31.64
N GLU A 25 -7.07 38.09 31.37
CA GLU A 25 -8.08 37.24 30.72
C GLU A 25 -7.64 36.85 29.31
N GLN A 26 -7.06 37.77 28.54
CA GLN A 26 -6.49 37.49 27.22
C GLN A 26 -5.31 36.52 27.30
N ILE A 27 -4.41 36.68 28.27
CA ILE A 27 -3.29 35.75 28.48
C ILE A 27 -3.80 34.35 28.87
N ALA A 28 -4.85 34.26 29.69
CA ALA A 28 -5.46 32.99 30.06
C ALA A 28 -6.13 32.30 28.85
N ALA A 29 -6.82 33.05 27.99
CA ALA A 29 -7.41 32.51 26.76
C ALA A 29 -6.33 32.02 25.78
N ILE A 30 -5.23 32.77 25.62
CA ILE A 30 -4.08 32.35 24.81
C ILE A 30 -3.42 31.10 25.38
N ALA A 31 -3.34 30.99 26.72
CA ALA A 31 -2.79 29.80 27.38
C ALA A 31 -3.70 28.56 27.18
N GLU A 32 -5.03 28.70 27.28
CA GLU A 32 -5.96 27.60 26.99
C GLU A 32 -5.93 27.16 25.52
N GLU A 33 -5.72 28.09 24.59
CA GLU A 33 -5.60 27.79 23.17
C GLU A 33 -4.25 27.17 22.82
N ALA A 34 -3.18 27.61 23.49
CA ALA A 34 -1.87 26.96 23.42
C ALA A 34 -1.89 25.54 24.01
N ASP A 35 -2.58 25.32 25.13
CA ASP A 35 -2.73 23.98 25.73
C ASP A 35 -3.57 23.04 24.85
N ARG A 36 -4.63 23.54 24.19
CA ARG A 36 -5.35 22.76 23.16
C ARG A 36 -4.45 22.39 21.98
N ASN A 37 -3.61 23.31 21.52
CA ASN A 37 -2.66 23.05 20.45
C ASN A 37 -1.47 22.15 20.87
N LEU A 38 -1.10 22.15 22.15
CA LEU A 38 -0.09 21.23 22.72
C LEU A 38 -0.64 19.82 22.94
N GLN A 39 -1.94 19.68 23.24
CA GLN A 39 -2.64 18.38 23.29
C GLN A 39 -2.76 17.75 21.89
N LEU A 40 -2.85 18.56 20.85
CA LEU A 40 -2.60 18.16 19.45
C LEU A 40 -1.09 17.97 19.23
N LYS A 41 -0.48 16.99 19.91
CA LYS A 41 0.94 16.65 19.72
C LYS A 41 1.23 16.46 18.23
N PRO A 42 2.09 17.28 17.60
CA PRO A 42 2.44 17.12 16.19
C PRO A 42 3.07 15.76 15.90
N THR A 43 3.73 15.16 16.89
CA THR A 43 4.45 13.90 16.76
C THR A 43 3.60 12.62 16.78
N GLU A 44 2.34 12.68 17.25
CA GLU A 44 1.45 11.50 17.32
C GLU A 44 0.45 11.44 16.16
N THR A 45 0.06 12.60 15.60
CA THR A 45 -0.80 12.66 14.41
C THR A 45 -0.11 12.10 13.17
N TRP A 46 1.21 12.30 13.00
CA TRP A 46 1.97 11.65 11.92
C TRP A 46 2.12 10.12 12.09
N ARG A 47 1.75 9.57 13.26
CA ARG A 47 1.81 8.13 13.55
C ARG A 47 0.47 7.44 13.41
N THR A 48 -0.63 8.19 13.32
CA THR A 48 -1.97 7.62 13.23
C THR A 48 -2.40 7.51 11.77
N LEU A 49 -2.55 6.28 11.32
CA LEU A 49 -3.09 5.99 10.00
C LEU A 49 -4.59 6.32 10.00
N THR A 50 -4.98 7.36 9.25
CA THR A 50 -6.39 7.72 9.03
C THR A 50 -7.01 6.84 7.95
N GLU A 51 -8.34 6.80 7.89
CA GLU A 51 -9.06 6.05 6.85
C GLU A 51 -8.83 6.64 5.45
N GLU A 52 -8.77 7.97 5.35
CA GLU A 52 -8.44 8.67 4.10
C GLU A 52 -7.08 8.25 3.52
N HIS A 53 -6.08 7.99 4.37
CA HIS A 53 -4.79 7.47 3.91
C HIS A 53 -4.92 6.06 3.32
N LYS A 54 -5.75 5.20 3.93
CA LYS A 54 -5.99 3.84 3.41
C LYS A 54 -6.67 3.89 2.05
N GLU A 55 -7.73 4.67 1.92
CA GLU A 55 -8.46 4.86 0.66
C GLU A 55 -7.54 5.40 -0.44
N THR A 56 -6.72 6.41 -0.12
CA THR A 56 -5.75 6.97 -1.07
C THR A 56 -4.72 5.93 -1.52
N VAL A 57 -4.21 5.13 -0.59
CA VAL A 57 -3.26 4.05 -0.91
C VAL A 57 -3.91 3.00 -1.79
N LEU A 58 -5.13 2.57 -1.48
CA LEU A 58 -5.86 1.61 -2.31
C LEU A 58 -6.07 2.14 -3.73
N PHE A 59 -6.62 3.35 -3.86
CA PHE A 59 -6.90 3.98 -5.15
C PHE A 59 -5.64 4.08 -6.03
N ARG A 60 -4.52 4.52 -5.47
CA ARG A 60 -3.26 4.64 -6.23
C ARG A 60 -2.63 3.29 -6.52
N CYS A 61 -2.75 2.31 -5.64
CA CYS A 61 -2.31 0.96 -5.92
C CYS A 61 -3.10 0.31 -7.06
N TYR A 62 -4.42 0.57 -7.19
CA TYR A 62 -5.18 0.20 -8.39
C TYR A 62 -4.59 0.83 -9.65
N GLY A 63 -4.13 2.08 -9.56
CA GLY A 63 -3.40 2.78 -10.63
C GLY A 63 -1.99 2.25 -10.92
N GLY A 64 -1.52 1.22 -10.21
CA GLY A 64 -0.19 0.64 -10.41
C GLY A 64 0.94 1.29 -9.60
N ASP A 65 0.65 2.29 -8.77
CA ASP A 65 1.66 2.90 -7.91
C ASP A 65 2.09 1.95 -6.77
N SER A 66 3.38 2.00 -6.41
CA SER A 66 3.88 1.21 -5.30
C SER A 66 3.45 1.79 -3.95
N VAL A 67 3.10 0.93 -2.99
CA VAL A 67 2.76 1.37 -1.61
C VAL A 67 3.85 2.26 -1.02
N LYS A 68 5.12 1.93 -1.26
CA LYS A 68 6.25 2.74 -0.77
C LYS A 68 6.24 4.16 -1.35
N GLN A 69 5.99 4.30 -2.64
CA GLN A 69 5.91 5.60 -3.30
C GLN A 69 4.74 6.43 -2.77
N VAL A 70 3.55 5.84 -2.71
CA VAL A 70 2.36 6.53 -2.18
C VAL A 70 2.55 6.94 -0.72
N CYS A 71 3.13 6.05 0.10
CA CYS A 71 3.42 6.36 1.50
C CYS A 71 4.44 7.50 1.66
N ASN A 72 5.48 7.53 0.83
CA ASN A 72 6.47 8.60 0.85
C ASN A 72 5.85 9.95 0.49
N GLU A 73 4.94 9.98 -0.49
CA GLU A 73 4.23 11.20 -0.90
C GLU A 73 3.25 11.70 0.19
N LEU A 74 2.61 10.77 0.91
CA LEU A 74 1.72 11.08 2.03
C LEU A 74 2.46 11.35 3.35
N GLY A 75 3.79 11.19 3.39
CA GLY A 75 4.58 11.35 4.61
C GLY A 75 4.35 10.27 5.68
N ILE A 76 3.81 9.11 5.29
CA ILE A 76 3.52 7.99 6.19
C ILE A 76 4.57 6.87 6.03
N SER A 77 4.78 6.10 7.10
CA SER A 77 5.64 4.91 7.02
C SER A 77 4.93 3.77 6.29
N PRO A 78 5.54 3.14 5.26
CA PRO A 78 4.98 1.96 4.60
C PRO A 78 4.71 0.79 5.55
N GLY A 79 5.46 0.72 6.66
CA GLY A 79 5.25 -0.29 7.69
C GLY A 79 3.87 -0.17 8.36
N LEU A 80 3.33 1.05 8.50
CA LEU A 80 2.01 1.26 9.10
C LEU A 80 0.88 0.70 8.22
N ILE A 81 0.98 0.86 6.90
CA ILE A 81 0.02 0.29 5.95
C ILE A 81 0.05 -1.23 6.00
N ASN A 82 1.25 -1.83 5.95
CA ASN A 82 1.37 -3.29 6.01
C ASN A 82 0.90 -3.85 7.36
N MET A 83 1.15 -3.14 8.46
CA MET A 83 0.63 -3.51 9.78
C MET A 83 -0.90 -3.37 9.87
N ALA A 84 -1.48 -2.36 9.23
CA ALA A 84 -2.94 -2.22 9.15
C ALA A 84 -3.57 -3.37 8.35
N ALA A 85 -2.98 -3.73 7.22
CA ALA A 85 -3.42 -4.88 6.41
C ALA A 85 -3.28 -6.21 7.17
N TYR A 86 -2.23 -6.36 8.00
CA TYR A 86 -2.07 -7.53 8.85
C TYR A 86 -3.10 -7.61 9.98
N ARG A 87 -3.49 -6.46 10.55
CA ARG A 87 -4.45 -6.38 11.66
C ARG A 87 -5.90 -6.60 11.22
N ASP A 88 -6.22 -6.23 9.98
CA ASP A 88 -7.53 -6.45 9.37
C ASP A 88 -7.36 -7.18 8.02
N PRO A 89 -7.20 -8.52 8.06
CA PRO A 89 -6.91 -9.30 6.86
C PRO A 89 -8.12 -9.43 5.92
N GLU A 90 -9.36 -9.46 6.45
CA GLU A 90 -10.56 -9.68 5.63
C GLU A 90 -11.11 -8.39 5.01
N GLY A 91 -10.92 -7.24 5.67
CA GLY A 91 -11.25 -5.93 5.11
C GLY A 91 -10.08 -5.35 4.34
N PHE A 92 -9.33 -4.46 4.98
CA PHE A 92 -8.28 -3.68 4.33
C PHE A 92 -7.18 -4.55 3.70
N GLY A 93 -6.81 -5.66 4.33
CA GLY A 93 -5.80 -6.58 3.82
C GLY A 93 -6.19 -7.21 2.48
N LYS A 94 -7.44 -7.65 2.36
CA LYS A 94 -7.99 -8.23 1.13
C LYS A 94 -8.13 -7.17 0.02
N GLU A 95 -8.63 -5.99 0.36
CA GLU A 95 -8.72 -4.87 -0.59
C GLU A 95 -7.35 -4.43 -1.11
N LEU A 96 -6.33 -4.39 -0.24
CA LEU A 96 -4.98 -4.06 -0.63
C LEU A 96 -4.34 -5.13 -1.53
N ALA A 97 -4.66 -6.41 -1.29
CA ALA A 97 -4.23 -7.49 -2.16
C ALA A 97 -4.86 -7.37 -3.57
N LEU A 98 -6.17 -7.14 -3.63
CA LEU A 98 -6.89 -6.90 -4.89
C LEU A 98 -6.35 -5.68 -5.64
N ALA A 99 -6.12 -4.56 -4.93
CA ALA A 99 -5.54 -3.36 -5.53
C ALA A 99 -4.15 -3.64 -6.14
N ARG A 100 -3.33 -4.47 -5.49
CA ARG A 100 -1.99 -4.85 -5.99
C ARG A 100 -2.04 -5.80 -7.19
N GLU A 101 -3.06 -6.65 -7.26
CA GLU A 101 -3.32 -7.55 -8.37
C GLU A 101 -3.79 -6.74 -9.59
N HIS A 102 -4.84 -5.91 -9.43
CA HIS A 102 -5.31 -5.04 -10.50
C HIS A 102 -4.24 -4.05 -10.98
N GLY A 103 -3.49 -3.46 -10.04
CA GLY A 103 -2.37 -2.59 -10.38
C GLY A 103 -1.25 -3.29 -11.17
N ALA A 104 -1.15 -4.63 -11.12
CA ALA A 104 -0.20 -5.37 -11.95
C ALA A 104 -0.57 -5.30 -13.44
N HIS A 105 -1.86 -5.26 -13.78
CA HIS A 105 -2.31 -5.06 -15.15
C HIS A 105 -1.93 -3.67 -15.66
N THR A 106 -2.14 -2.62 -14.85
CA THR A 106 -1.73 -1.25 -15.18
C THR A 106 -0.22 -1.14 -15.40
N GLN A 107 0.57 -1.87 -14.60
CA GLN A 107 2.02 -1.94 -14.79
C GLN A 107 2.39 -2.71 -16.06
N ALA A 108 1.66 -3.76 -16.42
CA ALA A 108 1.85 -4.48 -17.68
C ALA A 108 1.60 -3.56 -18.89
N ASP A 109 0.55 -2.73 -18.84
CA ASP A 109 0.26 -1.76 -19.91
C ASP A 109 1.38 -0.74 -20.05
N SER A 110 1.96 -0.28 -18.93
CA SER A 110 3.09 0.65 -18.94
C SER A 110 4.33 0.10 -19.67
N LEU A 111 4.48 -1.22 -19.81
CA LEU A 111 5.58 -1.82 -20.56
C LEU A 111 5.56 -1.44 -22.04
N LEU A 112 4.38 -1.18 -22.60
CA LEU A 112 4.20 -0.79 -24.01
C LEU A 112 4.78 0.61 -24.29
N ASP A 113 4.81 1.47 -23.27
CA ASP A 113 5.29 2.85 -23.39
C ASP A 113 6.80 2.99 -23.15
N ILE A 114 7.43 2.04 -22.45
CA ILE A 114 8.86 2.09 -22.07
C ILE A 114 9.79 2.33 -23.28
N PRO A 115 9.62 1.67 -24.45
CA PRO A 115 10.50 1.88 -25.60
C PRO A 115 10.52 3.34 -26.06
N PHE A 116 9.37 4.02 -26.00
CA PHE A 116 9.17 5.39 -26.51
C PHE A 116 9.62 6.48 -25.53
N ARG A 117 9.93 6.13 -24.28
CA ARG A 117 10.43 7.07 -23.28
C ARG A 117 11.76 7.70 -23.71
N THR A 118 11.85 9.02 -23.73
CA THR A 118 13.08 9.74 -24.10
C THR A 118 13.89 10.20 -22.89
N ASP A 119 13.33 10.07 -21.69
CA ASP A 119 13.91 10.51 -20.42
C ASP A 119 14.87 9.50 -19.78
N MET A 120 14.99 8.29 -20.36
CA MET A 120 15.77 7.18 -19.81
C MET A 120 16.76 6.61 -20.83
N SER A 121 17.91 6.14 -20.34
CA SER A 121 18.85 5.36 -21.15
C SER A 121 18.30 3.96 -21.46
N ASP A 122 18.79 3.34 -22.53
CA ASP A 122 18.38 1.99 -22.94
C ASP A 122 18.64 0.93 -21.85
N ALA A 123 19.73 1.07 -21.10
CA ALA A 123 20.03 0.20 -19.97
C ALA A 123 18.97 0.31 -18.86
N SER A 124 18.56 1.53 -18.52
CA SER A 124 17.53 1.78 -17.51
C SER A 124 16.15 1.31 -17.98
N LYS A 125 15.83 1.47 -19.28
CA LYS A 125 14.59 0.95 -19.88
C LYS A 125 14.52 -0.57 -19.79
N LYS A 126 15.61 -1.26 -20.14
CA LYS A 126 15.69 -2.72 -20.03
C LYS A 126 15.51 -3.19 -18.59
N LEU A 127 16.18 -2.55 -17.64
CA LEU A 127 16.04 -2.89 -16.22
C LEU A 127 14.60 -2.69 -15.72
N LEU A 128 13.95 -1.59 -16.12
CA LEU A 128 12.56 -1.32 -15.79
C LEU A 128 11.62 -2.38 -16.38
N PHE A 129 11.81 -2.72 -17.66
CA PHE A 129 11.02 -3.73 -18.36
C PHE A 129 11.12 -5.10 -17.67
N GLU A 130 12.34 -5.57 -17.38
CA GLU A 130 12.56 -6.85 -16.70
C GLU A 130 12.00 -6.84 -15.27
N GLY A 131 12.15 -5.73 -14.55
CA GLY A 131 11.62 -5.57 -13.19
C GLY A 131 10.10 -5.67 -13.14
N ILE A 132 9.40 -5.00 -14.07
CA ILE A 132 7.95 -5.06 -14.17
C ILE A 132 7.49 -6.46 -14.62
N LYS A 133 8.12 -7.05 -15.65
CA LYS A 133 7.80 -8.43 -16.10
C LYS A 133 7.93 -9.45 -14.96
N PHE A 134 9.01 -9.37 -14.18
CA PHE A 134 9.21 -10.22 -13.02
C PHE A 134 8.13 -10.03 -11.95
N LEU A 135 7.74 -8.79 -11.66
CA LEU A 135 6.75 -8.49 -10.63
C LEU A 135 5.34 -8.92 -11.05
N VAL A 136 4.95 -8.63 -12.29
CA VAL A 136 3.63 -8.97 -12.83
C VAL A 136 3.43 -10.50 -12.92
N SER A 137 4.44 -11.25 -13.38
CA SER A 137 4.38 -12.72 -13.39
C SER A 137 4.25 -13.37 -12.01
N ARG A 138 4.67 -12.66 -10.94
CA ARG A 138 4.51 -13.14 -9.56
C ARG A 138 3.15 -12.80 -8.95
N ARG A 139 2.53 -11.69 -9.35
CA ARG A 139 1.24 -11.24 -8.83
C ARG A 139 0.05 -11.85 -9.58
N SER A 140 0.17 -11.98 -10.89
CA SER A 140 -0.89 -12.46 -11.78
C SER A 140 -0.34 -13.61 -12.62
N ARG A 141 0.02 -14.70 -11.93
CA ARG A 141 0.75 -15.84 -12.49
C ARG A 141 -0.01 -16.46 -13.67
N ASP A 142 -1.31 -16.63 -13.55
CA ASP A 142 -2.12 -17.30 -14.56
C ASP A 142 -2.22 -16.50 -15.87
N THR A 143 -2.03 -15.19 -15.81
CA THR A 143 -2.13 -14.30 -16.97
C THR A 143 -0.79 -14.02 -17.64
N TYR A 144 0.29 -13.87 -16.86
CA TYR A 144 1.57 -13.35 -17.37
C TYR A 144 2.75 -14.31 -17.23
N THR A 145 2.53 -15.53 -16.73
CA THR A 145 3.59 -16.54 -16.74
C THR A 145 3.77 -17.11 -18.14
N GLU A 146 4.97 -17.60 -18.43
CA GLU A 146 5.24 -18.30 -19.67
C GLU A 146 4.41 -19.59 -19.75
N HIS A 147 3.52 -19.66 -20.74
CA HIS A 147 2.72 -20.84 -21.02
C HIS A 147 3.48 -21.73 -22.01
N LEU A 148 4.16 -22.75 -21.50
CA LEU A 148 4.80 -23.76 -22.32
C LEU A 148 3.78 -24.85 -22.67
N LYS A 149 3.41 -24.96 -23.95
CA LYS A 149 2.76 -26.18 -24.46
C LYS A 149 3.83 -27.23 -24.68
N VAL A 150 3.77 -28.32 -23.93
CA VAL A 150 4.66 -29.46 -24.13
C VAL A 150 3.91 -30.48 -24.97
N ASP A 151 4.19 -30.49 -26.27
CA ASP A 151 3.71 -31.55 -27.16
C ASP A 151 4.56 -32.81 -26.90
N GLN A 152 4.11 -33.64 -25.96
CA GLN A 152 4.74 -34.93 -25.71
C GLN A 152 4.30 -35.93 -26.77
N ASN A 153 5.02 -35.97 -27.90
CA ASN A 153 5.12 -37.18 -28.70
C ASN A 153 6.23 -38.07 -28.11
N VAL A 154 6.06 -38.47 -26.85
CA VAL A 154 6.93 -39.46 -26.22
C VAL A 154 6.50 -40.82 -26.77
N THR A 155 7.02 -41.17 -27.94
CA THR A 155 7.06 -42.57 -28.35
C THR A 155 7.85 -43.32 -27.29
N VAL A 156 7.13 -43.98 -26.38
CA VAL A 156 7.68 -45.02 -25.54
C VAL A 156 8.11 -46.12 -26.51
N GLN A 157 9.35 -46.07 -27.00
CA GLN A 157 9.92 -47.26 -27.59
C GLN A 157 9.98 -48.27 -26.45
N PRO A 158 9.32 -49.44 -26.56
CA PRO A 158 9.57 -50.52 -25.64
C PRO A 158 11.03 -50.93 -25.87
N VAL A 159 11.95 -50.35 -25.11
CA VAL A 159 13.27 -50.95 -24.92
C VAL A 159 12.96 -52.31 -24.34
N ALA A 160 13.21 -53.36 -25.10
CA ALA A 160 13.08 -54.73 -24.64
C ALA A 160 13.90 -54.86 -23.36
N MET A 161 13.22 -54.82 -22.21
CA MET A 161 13.88 -55.05 -20.95
C MET A 161 14.32 -56.51 -20.97
N PRO A 162 15.61 -56.81 -20.74
CA PRO A 162 16.02 -58.18 -20.52
C PRO A 162 15.25 -58.76 -19.32
N ASP A 163 14.95 -60.04 -19.42
CA ASP A 163 13.85 -60.82 -18.81
C ASP A 163 13.77 -60.87 -17.27
N TRP A 164 14.44 -59.96 -16.55
CA TRP A 164 14.64 -59.98 -15.10
C TRP A 164 14.11 -58.75 -14.35
N SER A 165 13.48 -57.77 -15.02
CA SER A 165 12.81 -56.64 -14.37
C SER A 165 11.28 -56.79 -14.32
N PHE A 166 10.81 -57.73 -13.51
CA PHE A 166 9.41 -57.75 -13.09
C PHE A 166 9.17 -56.70 -11.99
N GLY A 167 8.25 -55.75 -12.21
CA GLY A 167 7.55 -55.13 -11.07
C GLY A 167 7.28 -53.63 -11.05
N GLN A 168 7.39 -52.87 -12.14
CA GLN A 168 6.79 -51.53 -12.17
C GLN A 168 5.67 -51.45 -13.20
N VAL A 169 4.45 -51.72 -12.72
CA VAL A 169 3.22 -51.36 -13.40
C VAL A 169 3.08 -49.84 -13.23
N ILE A 170 3.34 -49.08 -14.29
CA ILE A 170 2.96 -47.68 -14.34
C ILE A 170 1.52 -47.67 -14.86
N ASP A 171 0.56 -47.44 -13.96
CA ASP A 171 -0.82 -47.17 -14.37
C ASP A 171 -0.88 -45.81 -15.06
N VAL A 172 -0.81 -45.83 -16.39
CA VAL A 172 -1.14 -44.68 -17.23
C VAL A 172 -2.62 -44.81 -17.55
N THR A 173 -3.47 -44.00 -16.90
CA THR A 173 -4.85 -43.82 -17.37
C THR A 173 -4.83 -43.02 -18.66
N PRO A 174 -5.26 -43.56 -19.81
CA PRO A 174 -5.45 -42.77 -21.02
C PRO A 174 -6.54 -41.74 -20.75
N GLY A 175 -6.23 -40.45 -20.93
CA GLY A 175 -7.24 -39.40 -20.96
C GLY A 175 -8.09 -39.59 -22.21
N GLU A 176 -9.41 -39.70 -22.01
CA GLU A 176 -10.39 -39.81 -23.09
C GLU A 176 -10.42 -38.54 -23.95
N ASP A 177 -10.19 -38.77 -25.24
CA ASP A 177 -10.88 -38.22 -26.41
C ASP A 177 -10.74 -36.74 -26.80
N ASP A 178 -9.93 -36.55 -27.85
CA ASP A 178 -10.05 -35.50 -28.87
C ASP A 178 -11.50 -35.41 -29.41
N PRO A 179 -12.13 -34.22 -29.43
CA PRO A 179 -13.48 -34.03 -29.97
C PRO A 179 -13.57 -33.96 -31.51
N ASP A 180 -12.48 -34.17 -32.26
CA ASP A 180 -12.44 -33.90 -33.72
C ASP A 180 -12.52 -35.15 -34.62
N LYS A 181 -13.24 -36.19 -34.19
CA LYS A 181 -13.68 -37.28 -35.09
C LYS A 181 -15.19 -37.49 -35.03
N ALA A 182 -15.92 -36.55 -35.58
CA ALA A 182 -17.26 -36.80 -36.09
C ALA A 182 -17.48 -36.00 -37.39
N GLU A 183 -17.78 -36.76 -38.45
CA GLU A 183 -18.17 -36.41 -39.83
C GLU A 183 -17.07 -36.33 -40.91
#